data_AF-A0A3D5DML1-F1
#
_entry.id   AF-A0A3D5DML1-F1
#
_cell.length_a   1.000
_cell.length_b   1.000
_cell.length_c   1.000
_cell.angle_alpha   90.00
_cell.angle_beta   90.00
_cell.angle_gamma   90.00
#
_symmetry.space_group_name_H-M   'P 1'
#
loop_
_entity.id
_entity.type
_entity.pdbx_description
1 polymer ?
#
loop_
_entity_poly.entity_id
_entity_poly.type
_entity_poly.pdbx_seq_one_letter_code
_entity_poly.pdbx_strand_id
1 'polypeptide(L)'
;MRAGQAEVEWRAVEHDPRLALTGTPSSIGSQSWERELAEVAGLAQPGEEPPATVPPLISNTGAAVAAYAEAVTDGVQHQLRRRLFEEIWVRQRHLGSPYEVRQVVRPLMYPAGPRAEHLAVPDLPARVLHSARPAVLPRLSGCTIAPDGGPLTTQGYQRIRQWRREWLSGSDGVVPALTLADGALSGVAALAHLADLAAKAPPGAGVPLTTGI
;
A
#
# COMPACT_ATOMS: atom_id res chain seq x y z
N MET A 1 -21.57 8.18 -25.90
CA MET A 1 -21.78 7.94 -24.45
C MET A 1 -20.64 7.07 -23.96
N ARG A 2 -19.65 7.64 -23.25
CA ARG A 2 -18.53 6.89 -22.68
C ARG A 2 -18.98 6.32 -21.33
N ALA A 3 -18.98 5.00 -21.18
CA ALA A 3 -19.16 4.35 -19.89
C ALA A 3 -18.00 4.76 -18.98
N GLY A 4 -18.31 5.53 -17.93
CA GLY A 4 -17.33 6.09 -17.01
C GLY A 4 -16.71 5.00 -16.14
N GLN A 5 -15.47 4.64 -16.42
CA GLN A 5 -14.63 3.99 -15.41
C GLN A 5 -14.35 5.04 -14.33
N ALA A 6 -14.87 4.82 -13.13
CA ALA A 6 -14.47 5.64 -11.98
C ALA A 6 -13.00 5.33 -11.70
N GLU A 7 -12.09 6.26 -12.00
CA GLU A 7 -10.68 6.12 -11.70
C GLU A 7 -10.48 6.29 -10.19
N VAL A 8 -10.32 5.18 -9.48
CA VAL A 8 -10.10 5.20 -8.02
C VAL A 8 -8.63 5.52 -7.75
N GLU A 9 -8.36 6.75 -7.31
CA GLU A 9 -7.05 7.12 -6.79
C GLU A 9 -6.89 6.59 -5.36
N TRP A 10 -5.81 5.86 -5.12
CA TRP A 10 -5.50 5.31 -3.80
C TRP A 10 -4.46 6.17 -3.09
N ARG A 11 -4.74 6.49 -1.83
CA ARG A 11 -3.87 7.28 -0.96
C ARG A 11 -3.62 6.53 0.33
N ALA A 12 -2.43 6.66 0.89
CA ALA A 12 -2.04 5.97 2.12
C ALA A 12 -1.82 6.99 3.25
N VAL A 13 -2.34 6.69 4.43
CA VAL A 13 -2.21 7.52 5.64
C VAL A 13 -1.96 6.62 6.84
N GLU A 14 -1.11 7.08 7.76
CA GLU A 14 -1.01 6.48 9.10
C GLU A 14 -2.07 7.12 10.00
N HIS A 15 -3.03 6.28 10.39
CA HIS A 15 -4.15 6.67 11.24
C HIS A 15 -3.73 7.03 12.66
N ASP A 16 -2.76 6.32 13.24
CA ASP A 16 -2.21 6.62 14.56
C ASP A 16 -0.67 6.65 14.55
N PRO A 17 -0.05 7.84 14.48
CA PRO A 17 1.40 7.97 14.48
C PRO A 17 2.04 7.62 15.84
N ARG A 18 1.24 7.41 16.89
CA ARG A 18 1.73 7.05 18.24
C ARG A 18 1.88 5.54 18.44
N LEU A 19 1.46 4.72 17.47
CA LEU A 19 1.65 3.28 17.52
C LEU A 19 3.13 2.92 17.69
N ALA A 20 3.39 1.95 18.56
CA ALA A 20 4.75 1.52 18.84
C ALA A 20 5.37 0.87 17.58
N LEU A 21 6.64 1.18 17.29
CA LEU A 21 7.37 0.54 16.19
C LEU A 21 7.54 -0.97 16.38
N THR A 22 7.42 -1.46 17.61
CA THR A 22 7.42 -2.89 17.96
C THR A 22 6.06 -3.56 17.80
N GLY A 23 5.03 -2.79 17.41
CA GLY A 23 3.66 -3.24 17.27
C GLY A 23 2.87 -3.08 18.55
N THR A 24 1.55 -2.94 18.39
CA THR A 24 0.59 -2.85 19.49
C THR A 24 -0.31 -4.08 19.47
N PRO A 25 -0.50 -4.81 20.60
CA PRO A 25 -1.36 -5.98 20.64
C PRO A 25 -2.81 -5.68 20.25
N SER A 26 -3.35 -6.46 19.31
CA SER A 26 -4.72 -6.28 18.82
C SER A 26 -5.80 -6.70 19.83
N SER A 27 -5.40 -7.43 20.88
CA SER A 27 -6.27 -7.87 21.97
C SER A 27 -6.90 -6.74 22.79
N ILE A 28 -6.39 -5.52 22.65
CA ILE A 28 -6.93 -4.33 23.34
C ILE A 28 -8.30 -3.90 22.75
N GLY A 29 -8.74 -4.47 21.61
CA GLY A 29 -10.00 -4.12 20.94
C GLY A 29 -10.75 -5.29 20.28
N SER A 30 -10.56 -6.52 20.74
CA SER A 30 -10.97 -7.76 20.05
C SER A 30 -12.43 -7.78 19.55
N GLN A 31 -13.38 -7.33 20.37
CA GLN A 31 -14.81 -7.35 20.00
C GLN A 31 -15.19 -6.29 18.95
N SER A 32 -14.43 -5.19 18.83
CA SER A 32 -14.63 -4.23 17.75
C SER A 32 -14.13 -4.80 16.43
N TRP A 33 -12.95 -5.42 16.48
CA TRP A 33 -12.30 -6.05 15.35
C TRP A 33 -13.10 -7.22 14.76
N GLU A 34 -13.68 -8.09 15.59
CA GLU A 34 -14.52 -9.19 15.12
C GLU A 34 -15.76 -8.69 14.38
N ARG A 35 -16.41 -7.62 14.87
CA ARG A 35 -17.56 -7.01 14.20
C ARG A 35 -17.17 -6.38 12.87
N GLU A 36 -16.09 -5.60 12.84
CA GLU A 36 -15.60 -4.98 11.61
C GLU A 36 -15.19 -6.02 10.57
N LEU A 37 -14.54 -7.12 10.97
CA LEU A 37 -14.21 -8.21 10.05
C LEU A 37 -15.45 -8.90 9.50
N ALA A 38 -16.48 -9.13 10.32
CA ALA A 38 -17.74 -9.71 9.86
C ALA A 38 -18.46 -8.79 8.86
N GLU A 39 -18.46 -7.48 9.12
CA GLU A 39 -19.01 -6.48 8.20
C GLU A 39 -18.25 -6.44 6.88
N VAL A 40 -16.91 -6.46 6.91
CA VAL A 40 -16.07 -6.52 5.71
C VAL A 40 -16.27 -7.82 4.93
N ALA A 41 -16.37 -8.95 5.62
CA ALA A 41 -16.62 -10.24 4.98
C ALA A 41 -17.97 -10.28 4.25
N GLY A 42 -18.99 -9.59 4.78
CA GLY A 42 -20.29 -9.42 4.13
C GLY A 42 -20.24 -8.58 2.84
N LEU A 43 -19.17 -7.83 2.60
CA LEU A 43 -18.97 -7.00 1.40
C LEU A 43 -18.09 -7.66 0.33
N ALA A 44 -17.53 -8.83 0.60
CA ALA A 44 -16.64 -9.53 -0.33
C ALA A 44 -17.35 -9.95 -1.63
N GLN A 45 -16.69 -9.74 -2.77
CA GLN A 45 -17.19 -10.16 -4.08
C GLN A 45 -16.91 -11.66 -4.33
N PRO A 46 -17.61 -12.30 -5.29
CA PRO A 46 -17.33 -13.70 -5.64
C PRO A 46 -15.86 -13.93 -6.01
N GLY A 47 -15.18 -14.81 -5.26
CA GLY A 47 -13.76 -15.12 -5.45
C GLY A 47 -12.79 -14.23 -4.66
N GLU A 48 -13.29 -13.25 -3.90
CA GLU A 48 -12.48 -12.52 -2.91
C GLU A 48 -12.45 -13.28 -1.58
N GLU A 49 -11.27 -13.44 -1.02
CA GLU A 49 -11.06 -14.04 0.31
C GLU A 49 -10.77 -12.92 1.32
N PRO A 50 -11.78 -12.46 2.10
CA PRO A 50 -11.57 -11.47 3.14
C PRO A 50 -10.68 -12.05 4.25
N PRO A 51 -9.92 -11.21 4.98
CA PRO A 51 -9.07 -11.68 6.06
C PRO A 51 -9.89 -12.36 7.15
N ALA A 52 -9.51 -13.59 7.51
CA ALA A 52 -10.22 -14.38 8.52
C ALA A 52 -9.99 -13.89 9.95
N THR A 53 -8.84 -13.29 10.23
CA THR A 53 -8.43 -12.86 11.57
C THR A 53 -7.63 -11.56 11.51
N VAL A 54 -7.79 -10.74 12.54
CA VAL A 54 -6.95 -9.53 12.71
C VAL A 54 -5.51 -9.96 13.03
N PRO A 55 -4.50 -9.25 12.47
CA PRO A 55 -3.10 -9.42 12.84
C PRO A 55 -2.93 -9.45 14.37
N PRO A 56 -2.07 -10.30 14.95
CA PRO A 56 -1.86 -10.32 16.40
C PRO A 56 -1.26 -9.01 16.92
N LEU A 57 -0.52 -8.30 16.06
CA LEU A 57 0.07 -6.99 16.32
C LEU A 57 -0.37 -6.00 15.24
N ILE A 58 -0.96 -4.88 15.68
CA ILE A 58 -1.17 -3.71 14.84
C ILE A 58 0.19 -3.06 14.57
N SER A 59 0.54 -2.96 13.29
CA SER A 59 1.81 -2.38 12.85
C SER A 59 1.72 -0.87 12.80
N ASN A 60 2.79 -0.17 13.20
CA ASN A 60 2.99 1.22 12.77
C ASN A 60 3.28 1.22 11.26
N THR A 61 2.37 1.76 10.47
CA THR A 61 2.42 1.78 9.00
C THR A 61 3.15 2.99 8.43
N GLY A 62 3.75 3.88 9.24
CA GLY A 62 4.45 5.07 8.76
C GLY A 62 5.51 4.79 7.69
N ALA A 63 6.33 3.76 7.90
CA ALA A 63 7.31 3.30 6.92
C ALA A 63 6.68 2.72 5.64
N ALA A 64 5.56 2.01 5.78
CA ALA A 64 4.79 1.47 4.66
C ALA A 64 4.13 2.59 3.82
N VAL A 65 3.60 3.63 4.48
CA VAL A 65 3.07 4.83 3.84
C VAL A 65 4.16 5.57 3.06
N ALA A 66 5.36 5.70 3.64
CA ALA A 66 6.50 6.28 2.94
C ALA A 66 6.89 5.46 1.71
N ALA A 67 6.97 4.13 1.84
CA ALA A 67 7.28 3.25 0.71
C ALA A 67 6.22 3.33 -0.39
N TYR A 68 4.94 3.41 -0.01
CA TYR A 68 3.84 3.59 -0.95
C TYR A 68 3.93 4.93 -1.69
N ALA A 69 4.22 6.03 -0.98
CA ALA A 69 4.38 7.35 -1.59
C ALA A 69 5.53 7.39 -2.61
N GLU A 70 6.63 6.69 -2.34
CA GLU A 70 7.75 6.55 -3.26
C GLU A 70 7.36 5.71 -4.47
N ALA A 71 6.70 4.56 -4.26
CA ALA A 71 6.23 3.65 -5.30
C ALA A 71 5.26 4.28 -6.32
N VAL A 72 4.50 5.31 -5.93
CA VAL A 72 3.66 6.10 -6.85
C VAL A 72 4.51 6.73 -7.96
N THR A 73 5.72 7.19 -7.63
CA THR A 73 6.64 7.79 -8.60
C THR A 73 7.15 6.77 -9.61
N ASP A 74 7.28 5.51 -9.19
CA ASP A 74 7.81 4.42 -9.99
C ASP A 74 6.70 3.58 -10.66
N GLY A 75 5.43 3.92 -10.46
CA GLY A 75 4.29 3.25 -11.09
C GLY A 75 3.95 1.86 -10.54
N VAL A 76 4.56 1.45 -9.42
CA VAL A 76 4.40 0.11 -8.82
C VAL A 76 3.48 0.11 -7.59
N GLN A 77 2.81 1.22 -7.30
CA GLN A 77 1.99 1.43 -6.11
C GLN A 77 0.90 0.37 -5.92
N HIS A 78 0.22 -0.07 -6.98
CA HIS A 78 -0.87 -1.06 -6.85
C HIS A 78 -0.37 -2.47 -6.51
N GLN A 79 0.84 -2.82 -6.98
CA GLN A 79 1.47 -4.08 -6.63
C GLN A 79 1.96 -4.03 -5.19
N LEU A 80 2.62 -2.92 -4.80
CA LEU A 80 3.10 -2.73 -3.43
C LEU A 80 1.96 -2.72 -2.42
N ARG A 81 0.84 -2.02 -2.70
CA ARG A 81 -0.34 -2.03 -1.84
C ARG A 81 -0.82 -3.46 -1.57
N ARG A 82 -1.11 -4.22 -2.63
CA ARG A 82 -1.59 -5.61 -2.50
C ARG A 82 -0.62 -6.45 -1.69
N ARG A 83 0.69 -6.30 -1.93
CA ARG A 83 1.71 -7.03 -1.19
C ARG A 83 1.75 -6.65 0.29
N LEU A 84 1.70 -5.36 0.63
CA LEU A 84 1.68 -4.92 2.04
C LEU A 84 0.45 -5.46 2.78
N PHE A 85 -0.73 -5.40 2.15
CA PHE A 85 -1.95 -5.97 2.74
C PHE A 85 -1.83 -7.49 2.91
N GLU A 86 -1.31 -8.20 1.92
CA GLU A 86 -1.08 -9.66 2.01
C GLU A 86 -0.11 -10.01 3.15
N GLU A 87 1.01 -9.32 3.28
CA GLU A 87 1.99 -9.57 4.34
C GLU A 87 1.39 -9.34 5.74
N ILE A 88 0.61 -8.28 5.92
CA ILE A 88 0.01 -7.95 7.21
C ILE A 88 -1.19 -8.85 7.52
N TRP A 89 -2.17 -8.94 6.63
CA TRP A 89 -3.47 -9.55 6.92
C TRP A 89 -3.53 -11.04 6.59
N VAL A 90 -2.78 -11.51 5.60
CA VAL A 90 -2.79 -12.95 5.24
C VAL A 90 -1.63 -13.67 5.91
N ARG A 91 -0.41 -13.13 5.81
CA ARG A 91 0.78 -13.71 6.45
C ARG A 91 0.97 -13.32 7.91
N GLN A 92 0.09 -12.45 8.44
CA GLN A 92 0.08 -12.05 9.86
C GLN A 92 1.42 -11.46 10.33
N ARG A 93 2.19 -10.84 9.40
CA ARG A 93 3.49 -10.25 9.71
C ARG A 93 3.32 -8.83 10.24
N HIS A 94 4.10 -8.53 11.26
CA HIS A 94 4.25 -7.18 11.76
C HIS A 94 5.25 -6.39 10.90
N LEU A 95 4.79 -5.28 10.30
CA LEU A 95 5.57 -4.42 9.41
C LEU A 95 5.84 -3.03 10.01
N GLY A 96 6.10 -2.95 11.32
CA GLY A 96 6.42 -1.68 12.00
C GLY A 96 7.83 -1.14 11.71
N SER A 97 8.76 -1.99 11.27
CA SER A 97 10.16 -1.61 11.04
C SER A 97 10.40 -1.18 9.59
N PRO A 98 11.15 -0.08 9.34
CA PRO A 98 11.58 0.29 8.00
C PRO A 98 12.35 -0.82 7.27
N TYR A 99 13.08 -1.67 8.01
CA TYR A 99 13.81 -2.80 7.42
C TYR A 99 12.88 -3.88 6.88
N GLU A 100 11.82 -4.23 7.61
CA GLU A 100 10.81 -5.19 7.16
C GLU A 100 10.10 -4.69 5.91
N VAL A 101 9.70 -3.42 5.90
CA VAL A 101 9.08 -2.79 4.72
C VAL A 101 10.02 -2.82 3.51
N ARG A 102 11.32 -2.53 3.68
CA ARG A 102 12.30 -2.63 2.60
C ARG A 102 12.40 -4.04 2.03
N GLN A 103 12.32 -5.09 2.85
CA GLN A 103 12.33 -6.48 2.37
C GLN A 103 11.11 -6.80 1.49
N VAL A 104 9.94 -6.22 1.81
CA VAL A 104 8.72 -6.39 1.01
C VAL A 104 8.81 -5.63 -0.31
N VAL A 105 9.36 -4.43 -0.30
CA VAL A 105 9.45 -3.54 -1.47
C VAL A 105 10.54 -4.00 -2.44
N ARG A 106 11.67 -4.49 -1.93
CA ARG A 106 12.84 -4.90 -2.71
C ARG A 106 12.51 -5.78 -3.91
N PRO A 107 11.77 -6.91 -3.79
CA PRO A 107 11.50 -7.77 -4.95
C PRO A 107 10.60 -7.11 -6.01
N LEU A 108 9.80 -6.10 -5.65
CA LEU A 108 8.92 -5.39 -6.58
C LEU A 108 9.69 -4.35 -7.41
N MET A 109 10.60 -3.62 -6.77
CA MET A 109 11.37 -2.57 -7.43
C MET A 109 12.67 -3.09 -8.06
N TYR A 110 13.20 -4.19 -7.54
CA TYR A 110 14.42 -4.86 -7.97
C TYR A 110 14.14 -6.36 -8.11
N PRO A 111 13.30 -6.77 -9.08
CA PRO A 111 13.18 -8.19 -9.39
C PRO A 111 14.56 -8.73 -9.75
N ALA A 112 14.89 -9.93 -9.26
CA ALA A 112 16.17 -10.54 -9.54
C ALA A 112 16.36 -10.61 -11.07
N GLY A 113 17.40 -9.93 -11.58
CA GLY A 113 17.79 -10.06 -12.97
C GLY A 113 18.28 -11.48 -13.27
N PRO A 114 18.48 -11.83 -14.55
CA PRO A 114 19.10 -13.10 -14.91
C PRO A 114 20.43 -13.24 -14.16
N ARG A 115 20.63 -14.37 -13.45
CA ARG A 115 21.84 -14.64 -12.63
C ARG A 115 23.15 -14.39 -13.40
N ALA A 116 23.13 -14.52 -14.73
CA ALA A 116 24.27 -14.30 -15.62
C ALA A 116 24.86 -12.87 -15.52
N GLU A 117 24.04 -11.84 -15.33
CA GLU A 117 24.53 -10.44 -15.26
C GLU A 117 25.23 -10.15 -13.92
N HIS A 118 24.81 -10.85 -12.85
CA HIS A 118 25.39 -10.69 -11.51
C HIS A 118 26.81 -11.26 -11.39
N LEU A 119 27.18 -12.19 -12.26
CA LEU A 119 28.52 -12.81 -12.28
C LEU A 119 29.56 -11.96 -13.03
N ALA A 120 29.13 -10.98 -13.83
CA ALA A 120 30.04 -10.10 -14.58
C ALA A 120 30.57 -8.93 -13.73
N VAL A 121 29.80 -8.47 -12.75
CA VAL A 121 30.20 -7.41 -11.79
C VAL A 121 29.59 -7.74 -10.41
N PRO A 122 30.30 -8.49 -9.56
CA PRO A 122 29.72 -9.04 -8.32
C PRO A 122 29.36 -7.97 -7.28
N ASP A 123 29.97 -6.78 -7.35
CA ASP A 123 29.84 -5.73 -6.34
C ASP A 123 28.77 -4.67 -6.66
N LEU A 124 28.12 -4.73 -7.83
CA LEU A 124 27.10 -3.76 -8.25
C LEU A 124 25.85 -4.47 -8.79
N PRO A 125 24.62 -4.07 -8.38
CA PRO A 125 23.42 -4.51 -9.06
C PRO A 125 23.50 -4.15 -10.55
N ALA A 126 23.23 -5.11 -11.45
CA ALA A 126 23.44 -4.98 -12.90
C ALA A 126 22.86 -3.70 -13.54
N ARG A 127 21.81 -3.11 -12.93
CA ARG A 127 21.16 -1.87 -13.39
C ARG A 127 21.82 -0.56 -12.94
N VAL A 128 22.74 -0.58 -11.97
CA VAL A 128 23.45 0.63 -11.49
C VAL A 128 24.40 1.17 -12.57
N LEU A 129 24.94 0.28 -13.41
CA LEU A 129 25.99 0.61 -14.38
C LEU A 129 25.52 1.49 -15.55
N HIS A 130 24.21 1.66 -15.78
CA HIS A 130 23.67 2.30 -16.99
C HIS A 130 22.69 3.46 -16.72
N SER A 131 22.55 3.93 -15.47
CA SER A 131 21.59 4.99 -15.15
C SER A 131 22.19 6.39 -15.25
N ALA A 132 21.71 7.19 -16.22
CA ALA A 132 22.09 8.59 -16.39
C ALA A 132 21.48 9.56 -15.34
N ARG A 133 20.84 9.05 -14.27
CA ARG A 133 20.15 9.86 -13.26
C ARG A 133 20.65 9.54 -11.85
N PRO A 134 21.54 10.37 -11.26
CA PRO A 134 22.12 10.13 -9.93
C PRO A 134 21.09 10.00 -8.80
N ALA A 135 19.95 10.69 -8.90
CA ALA A 135 18.87 10.61 -7.91
C ALA A 135 18.20 9.23 -7.83
N VAL A 136 18.39 8.38 -8.84
CA VAL A 136 17.86 7.01 -8.88
C VAL A 136 18.85 6.02 -8.26
N LEU A 137 20.11 6.42 -7.98
CA LEU A 137 21.13 5.51 -7.48
C LEU A 137 20.80 4.89 -6.12
N PRO A 138 20.33 5.64 -5.09
CA PRO A 138 19.91 5.01 -3.83
C PRO A 138 18.76 4.02 -4.03
N ARG A 139 17.84 4.36 -4.94
CA ARG A 139 16.77 3.45 -5.37
C ARG A 139 17.39 2.18 -5.95
N LEU A 140 18.24 2.28 -6.99
CA LEU A 140 18.90 1.13 -7.65
C LEU A 140 19.71 0.24 -6.71
N SER A 141 20.19 0.76 -5.58
CA SER A 141 20.83 0.01 -4.50
C SER A 141 19.86 -0.72 -3.55
N GLY A 142 18.56 -0.74 -3.88
CA GLY A 142 17.51 -1.38 -3.08
C GLY A 142 16.92 -0.52 -1.97
N CYS A 143 17.24 0.78 -1.91
CA CYS A 143 16.72 1.67 -0.87
C CYS A 143 15.50 2.44 -1.39
N THR A 144 14.31 2.12 -0.88
CA THR A 144 13.05 2.82 -1.23
C THR A 144 12.62 3.85 -0.19
N ILE A 145 12.99 3.66 1.08
CA ILE A 145 12.68 4.56 2.19
C ILE A 145 13.93 4.82 3.03
N ALA A 146 13.97 5.95 3.73
CA ALA A 146 15.08 6.32 4.61
C ALA A 146 15.18 5.39 5.84
N PRO A 147 16.36 5.30 6.51
CA PRO A 147 16.54 4.41 7.65
C PRO A 147 15.60 4.69 8.83
N ASP A 148 15.14 5.92 8.96
CA ASP A 148 14.14 6.38 9.92
C ASP A 148 12.70 6.03 9.53
N GLY A 149 12.48 5.41 8.36
CA GLY A 149 11.16 5.09 7.83
C GLY A 149 10.51 6.21 7.03
N GLY A 150 11.19 7.34 6.85
CA GLY A 150 10.69 8.45 6.03
C GLY A 150 10.80 8.20 4.53
N PRO A 151 10.13 9.02 3.71
CA PRO A 151 10.34 9.01 2.26
C PRO A 151 11.77 9.48 1.92
N LEU A 152 12.35 8.93 0.85
CA LEU A 152 13.69 9.33 0.39
C LEU A 152 13.69 10.65 -0.36
N THR A 153 12.55 11.04 -0.91
CA THR A 153 12.44 12.20 -1.79
C THR A 153 11.55 13.29 -1.19
N THR A 154 11.86 14.54 -1.53
CA THR A 154 11.00 15.69 -1.22
C THR A 154 9.60 15.51 -1.80
N GLN A 155 9.49 14.90 -2.97
CA GLN A 155 8.20 14.60 -3.60
C GLN A 155 7.39 13.60 -2.77
N GLY A 156 8.02 12.51 -2.29
CA GLY A 156 7.40 11.55 -1.37
C GLY A 156 6.93 12.22 -0.08
N TYR A 157 7.76 13.09 0.50
CA TYR A 157 7.41 13.88 1.68
C TYR A 157 6.18 14.78 1.46
N GLN A 158 6.18 15.56 0.37
CA GLN A 158 5.07 16.44 0.04
C GLN A 158 3.77 15.67 -0.20
N ARG A 159 3.85 14.52 -0.88
CA ARG A 159 2.72 13.62 -1.14
C ARG A 159 2.08 13.10 0.14
N ILE A 160 2.88 12.57 1.08
CA ILE A 160 2.37 12.08 2.37
C ILE A 160 1.68 13.21 3.15
N ARG A 161 2.28 14.41 3.17
CA ARG A 161 1.68 15.57 3.84
C ARG A 161 0.39 16.01 3.18
N GLN A 162 0.32 15.97 1.85
CA GLN A 162 -0.90 16.28 1.12
C GLN A 162 -2.02 15.29 1.49
N TRP A 163 -1.76 13.99 1.36
CA TRP A 163 -2.72 12.94 1.70
C TRP A 163 -3.24 13.06 3.13
N ARG A 164 -2.35 13.30 4.10
CA ARG A 164 -2.73 13.47 5.49
C ARG A 164 -3.63 14.70 5.70
N ARG A 165 -3.34 15.83 5.05
CA ARG A 165 -4.17 17.04 5.16
C ARG A 165 -5.57 16.81 4.58
N GLU A 166 -5.65 16.20 3.40
CA GLU A 166 -6.93 15.92 2.74
C GLU A 166 -7.78 14.95 3.57
N TRP A 167 -7.18 13.88 4.07
CA TRP A 167 -7.86 12.91 4.93
C TRP A 167 -8.39 13.53 6.23
N LEU A 168 -7.58 14.35 6.91
CA LEU A 168 -8.03 15.04 8.13
C LEU A 168 -9.12 16.08 7.87
N SER A 169 -9.17 16.66 6.67
CA SER A 169 -10.19 17.65 6.31
C SER A 169 -11.55 17.05 5.98
N GLY A 170 -11.60 15.77 5.58
CA GLY A 170 -12.81 15.15 5.05
C GLY A 170 -13.34 13.95 5.84
N SER A 171 -12.51 13.26 6.62
CA SER A 171 -12.82 11.89 7.07
C SER A 171 -12.72 11.68 8.58
N ASP A 172 -12.66 12.76 9.36
CA ASP A 172 -12.57 12.77 10.83
C ASP A 172 -11.49 11.83 11.41
N GLY A 173 -10.45 11.52 10.63
CA GLY A 173 -9.38 10.63 11.06
C GLY A 173 -9.74 9.14 11.08
N VAL A 174 -10.77 8.71 10.34
CA VAL A 174 -11.16 7.29 10.23
C VAL A 174 -10.68 6.69 8.91
N VAL A 175 -10.25 5.42 8.93
CA VAL A 175 -9.86 4.63 7.76
C VAL A 175 -10.69 3.35 7.66
N PRO A 176 -10.95 2.80 6.46
CA PRO A 176 -10.72 3.45 5.16
C PRO A 176 -11.67 4.64 4.96
N ALA A 177 -11.26 5.59 4.12
CA ALA A 177 -12.08 6.75 3.78
C ALA A 177 -12.21 6.89 2.26
N LEU A 178 -13.39 7.31 1.81
CA LEU A 178 -13.70 7.56 0.42
C LEU A 178 -14.13 9.00 0.25
N THR A 179 -13.38 9.76 -0.55
CA THR A 179 -13.76 11.13 -0.94
C THR A 179 -14.53 11.09 -2.25
N LEU A 180 -15.74 11.63 -2.22
CA LEU A 180 -16.66 11.76 -3.34
C LEU A 180 -16.84 13.25 -3.69
N ALA A 181 -17.54 13.53 -4.78
CA ALA A 181 -17.81 14.93 -5.19
C ALA A 181 -18.77 15.65 -4.23
N ASP A 182 -19.63 14.91 -3.54
CA ASP A 182 -20.70 15.38 -2.65
C ASP A 182 -20.36 15.25 -1.16
N GLY A 183 -19.19 14.72 -0.82
CA GLY A 183 -18.75 14.56 0.56
C GLY A 183 -17.74 13.45 0.74
N ALA A 184 -17.59 12.97 1.98
CA ALA A 184 -16.72 11.85 2.29
C ALA A 184 -17.45 10.80 3.12
N LEU A 185 -17.16 9.54 2.83
CA LEU A 185 -17.59 8.37 3.61
C LEU A 185 -16.38 7.80 4.35
N SER A 186 -16.62 7.12 5.46
CA SER A 186 -15.55 6.50 6.27
C SER A 186 -15.96 5.13 6.81
N GLY A 187 -14.97 4.32 7.16
CA GLY A 187 -15.14 2.98 7.70
C GLY A 187 -15.84 2.04 6.71
N VAL A 188 -16.69 1.15 7.24
CA VAL A 188 -17.42 0.15 6.46
C VAL A 188 -18.39 0.80 5.45
N ALA A 189 -18.95 1.98 5.76
CA ALA A 189 -19.82 2.68 4.81
C ALA A 189 -19.07 3.08 3.51
N ALA A 190 -17.78 3.44 3.61
CA ALA A 190 -16.95 3.72 2.45
C ALA A 190 -16.71 2.45 1.61
N LEU A 191 -16.48 1.31 2.27
CA LEU A 191 -16.30 0.02 1.60
C LEU A 191 -17.58 -0.46 0.91
N ALA A 192 -18.74 -0.33 1.58
CA ALA A 192 -20.03 -0.68 1.02
C ALA A 192 -20.33 0.12 -0.26
N HIS A 193 -20.03 1.43 -0.24
CA HIS A 193 -20.18 2.26 -1.43
C HIS A 193 -19.26 1.81 -2.58
N LEU A 194 -18.02 1.41 -2.30
CA LEU A 194 -17.12 0.86 -3.31
C LEU A 194 -17.63 -0.47 -3.89
N ALA A 195 -18.17 -1.36 -3.05
CA ALA A 195 -18.76 -2.62 -3.50
C ALA A 195 -19.96 -2.38 -4.43
N ASP A 196 -20.82 -1.41 -4.10
CA ASP A 196 -21.94 -0.99 -4.94
C ASP A 196 -21.49 -0.44 -6.30
N LEU A 197 -20.43 0.39 -6.31
CA LEU A 197 -19.85 0.91 -7.56
C LEU A 197 -19.26 -0.21 -8.42
N ALA A 198 -18.58 -1.19 -7.80
CA ALA A 198 -18.03 -2.34 -8.49
C ALA A 198 -19.13 -3.23 -9.10
N ALA A 199 -20.22 -3.48 -8.37
CA ALA A 199 -21.36 -4.27 -8.84
C ALA A 199 -22.10 -3.60 -10.01
N LYS A 200 -22.10 -2.27 -10.08
CA LYS A 200 -22.72 -1.49 -11.16
C LYS A 200 -21.82 -1.33 -12.39
N ALA A 201 -20.54 -1.68 -12.30
CA ALA A 201 -19.63 -1.63 -13.44
C ALA A 201 -19.99 -2.75 -14.45
N PRO A 202 -20.06 -2.45 -15.76
CA PRO A 202 -20.37 -3.47 -16.75
C PRO A 202 -19.29 -4.57 -16.76
N PRO A 203 -19.68 -5.86 -16.93
CA PRO A 203 -18.74 -6.97 -17.00
C PRO A 203 -17.83 -6.78 -18.22
N GLY A 204 -16.58 -6.41 -17.98
CA GLY A 204 -15.61 -6.11 -19.05
C GLY A 204 -14.56 -5.06 -18.71
N ALA A 205 -14.70 -4.29 -17.62
CA ALA A 205 -13.68 -3.35 -17.13
C ALA A 205 -12.59 -4.03 -16.25
N GLY A 206 -12.22 -5.27 -16.58
CA GLY A 206 -11.09 -5.94 -15.97
C GLY A 206 -9.79 -5.22 -16.36
N VAL A 207 -8.96 -4.91 -15.37
CA VAL A 207 -7.57 -4.48 -15.57
C VAL A 207 -6.90 -5.43 -16.59
N PRO A 208 -6.25 -4.94 -17.66
CA PRO A 208 -5.50 -5.83 -18.53
C PRO A 208 -4.34 -6.43 -17.73
N LEU A 209 -4.49 -7.69 -17.33
CA LEU A 209 -3.36 -8.58 -17.03
C LEU A 209 -2.59 -8.73 -18.33
N THR A 210 -1.66 -7.82 -18.57
CA THR A 210 -0.72 -7.97 -19.67
C THR A 210 0.32 -8.98 -19.23
N THR A 211 -0.01 -10.25 -19.43
CA THR A 211 0.97 -11.34 -19.44
C THR A 211 1.76 -11.19 -20.73
N GLY A 212 2.90 -10.51 -20.66
CA GLY A 212 3.88 -10.44 -21.74
C GLY A 212 5.04 -11.36 -21.40
N ILE A 213 5.27 -12.34 -22.28
CA ILE A 213 6.32 -13.36 -22.29
C ILE A 213 7.71 -12.75 -22.06
#